data_AF-A0A956CXF1-F1
#
_entry.id   AF-A0A956CXF1-F1
#
_cell.length_a   1.000
_cell.length_b   1.000
_cell.length_c   1.000
_cell.angle_alpha   90.00
_cell.angle_beta   90.00
_cell.angle_gamma   90.00
#
_symmetry.space_group_name_H-M   'P 1'
#
loop_
_entity.id
_entity.type
_entity.pdbx_description
1 polymer ?
#
loop_
_entity_poly.entity_id
_entity_poly.type
_entity_poly.pdbx_seq_one_letter_code
_entity_poly.pdbx_strand_id
1 'polypeptide(L)'
;METQKIVYNDKVVRQFIAASVVFGVVAMLVGVIVATQMAFWQANLPPWATFGRLRPLHTNAAIFAFVGNMLFAGVYHSTQRLLKTRLASDALTAAHFWGWQLIIVAAAITLPLGLTQGKEYAELIWPIDLAVAVVWVIFAVNFFWTLAKRNEKHLYVAIWFYIATIVT
;
A
#
# COMPACT_ATOMS: atom_id res chain seq x y z
N MET A 1 28.90 25.68 -8.98
CA MET A 1 27.68 24.98 -8.51
C MET A 1 27.84 24.75 -7.02
N GLU A 2 27.01 25.37 -6.18
CA GLU A 2 27.01 25.05 -4.76
C GLU A 2 26.63 23.58 -4.56
N THR A 3 27.45 22.84 -3.82
CA THR A 3 27.18 21.44 -3.49
C THR A 3 26.10 21.39 -2.41
N GLN A 4 24.84 21.27 -2.81
CA GLN A 4 23.74 21.07 -1.85
C GLN A 4 23.81 19.65 -1.26
N LYS A 5 23.99 19.54 0.06
CA LYS A 5 23.89 18.28 0.79
C LYS A 5 22.43 17.96 1.07
N ILE A 6 21.89 16.95 0.41
CA ILE A 6 20.50 16.52 0.58
C ILE A 6 20.45 15.34 1.55
N VAL A 7 19.63 15.46 2.60
CA VAL A 7 19.37 14.37 3.54
C VAL A 7 18.00 13.78 3.22
N TYR A 8 17.97 12.54 2.72
CA TYR A 8 16.72 11.85 2.37
C TYR A 8 15.96 11.36 3.61
N ASN A 9 14.64 11.19 3.45
CA ASN A 9 13.80 10.54 4.45
C ASN A 9 13.72 9.04 4.17
N ASP A 10 14.71 8.28 4.64
CA ASP A 10 14.73 6.81 4.54
C ASP A 10 13.99 6.13 5.73
N LYS A 11 13.45 6.90 6.68
CA LYS A 11 12.64 6.34 7.77
C LYS A 11 11.37 5.71 7.22
N VAL A 12 10.61 6.46 6.43
CA VAL A 12 9.33 5.98 5.87
C VAL A 12 9.54 4.78 4.95
N VAL A 13 10.62 4.78 4.16
CA VAL A 13 10.96 3.68 3.25
C VAL A 13 11.16 2.40 4.04
N ARG A 14 11.92 2.46 5.14
CA ARG A 14 12.13 1.30 6.03
C ARG A 14 10.84 0.83 6.70
N GLN A 15 9.95 1.75 7.08
CA GLN A 15 8.65 1.40 7.63
C GLN A 15 7.78 0.66 6.61
N PHE A 16 7.68 1.15 5.37
CA PHE A 16 6.94 0.49 4.29
C PHE A 16 7.54 -0.86 3.90
N ILE A 17 8.87 -0.99 3.81
CA ILE A 17 9.50 -2.29 3.56
C ILE A 17 9.23 -3.27 4.69
N ALA A 18 9.37 -2.85 5.95
CA ALA A 18 9.08 -3.71 7.10
C ALA A 18 7.61 -4.17 7.09
N ALA A 19 6.68 -3.24 6.86
CA ALA A 19 5.26 -3.56 6.72
C ALA A 19 5.01 -4.53 5.55
N SER A 20 5.65 -4.31 4.40
CA SER A 20 5.54 -5.18 3.24
C SER A 20 5.98 -6.61 3.58
N VAL A 21 7.14 -6.80 4.24
CA VAL A 21 7.59 -8.14 4.65
C VAL A 21 6.59 -8.79 5.59
N VAL A 22 6.10 -8.06 6.60
CA VAL A 22 5.10 -8.57 7.55
C VAL A 22 3.82 -9.00 6.83
N PHE A 23 3.24 -8.14 5.99
CA PHE A 23 2.01 -8.45 5.26
C PHE A 23 2.23 -9.48 4.15
N GLY A 24 3.43 -9.59 3.59
CA GLY A 24 3.80 -10.66 2.67
C GLY A 24 3.71 -12.02 3.32
N VAL A 25 4.24 -12.16 4.54
CA VAL A 25 4.09 -13.39 5.33
C VAL A 25 2.61 -13.66 5.62
N VAL A 26 1.86 -12.67 6.10
CA VAL A 26 0.42 -12.81 6.38
C VAL A 26 -0.36 -13.24 5.13
N ALA A 27 -0.14 -12.57 4.00
CA ALA A 27 -0.83 -12.86 2.76
C ALA A 27 -0.57 -14.30 2.28
N MET A 28 0.68 -14.74 2.32
CA MET A 28 1.05 -16.11 1.91
C MET A 28 0.47 -17.15 2.88
N LEU A 29 0.46 -16.87 4.19
CA LEU A 29 -0.17 -17.76 5.18
C LEU A 29 -1.68 -17.91 4.93
N VAL A 30 -2.40 -16.81 4.74
CA VAL A 30 -3.84 -16.89 4.39
C VAL A 30 -4.04 -17.59 3.05
N GLY A 31 -3.12 -17.40 2.09
CA GLY A 31 -3.10 -18.10 0.80
C GLY A 31 -3.04 -19.62 0.96
N VAL A 32 -2.13 -20.11 1.81
CA VAL A 32 -2.01 -21.55 2.13
C VAL A 32 -3.27 -22.06 2.86
N ILE A 33 -3.86 -21.27 3.75
CA ILE A 33 -5.10 -21.63 4.44
C ILE A 33 -6.23 -21.80 3.42
N VAL A 34 -6.47 -20.82 2.54
CA VAL A 34 -7.56 -20.91 1.55
C VAL A 34 -7.33 -22.02 0.53
N ALA A 35 -6.08 -22.28 0.13
CA ALA A 35 -5.74 -23.41 -0.71
C ALA A 35 -6.06 -24.75 -0.02
N THR A 36 -5.78 -24.85 1.29
CA THR A 36 -6.10 -26.04 2.10
C THR A 36 -7.62 -26.21 2.23
N GLN A 37 -8.38 -25.12 2.38
CA GLN A 37 -9.85 -25.15 2.42
C GLN A 37 -10.49 -25.59 1.10
N MET A 38 -9.84 -25.33 -0.02
CA MET A 38 -10.25 -25.86 -1.33
C MET A 38 -9.95 -27.36 -1.47
N ALA A 39 -8.78 -27.80 -0.98
CA ALA A 39 -8.38 -29.21 -1.04
C ALA A 39 -9.17 -30.10 -0.07
N PHE A 40 -9.45 -29.58 1.12
CA PHE A 40 -10.14 -30.29 2.21
C PHE A 40 -11.28 -29.41 2.74
N TRP A 41 -12.51 -29.68 2.31
CA TRP A 41 -13.67 -28.86 2.66
C TRP A 41 -13.90 -28.76 4.18
N GLN A 42 -13.50 -29.78 4.95
CA GLN A 42 -13.59 -29.81 6.42
C GLN A 42 -12.68 -28.79 7.11
N ALA A 43 -11.68 -28.21 6.41
CA ALA A 43 -10.84 -27.14 6.94
C ALA A 43 -11.56 -25.76 6.97
N ASN A 44 -12.80 -25.68 6.50
CA ASN A 44 -13.63 -24.48 6.62
C ASN A 44 -14.20 -24.36 8.05
N LEU A 45 -13.94 -23.23 8.71
CA LEU A 45 -14.35 -22.97 10.08
C LEU A 45 -15.38 -21.80 10.12
N PRO A 46 -16.70 -22.11 10.10
CA PRO A 46 -17.73 -21.09 10.10
C PRO A 46 -17.84 -20.35 11.45
N PRO A 47 -18.33 -19.09 11.45
CA PRO A 47 -18.76 -18.33 10.27
C PRO A 47 -17.62 -17.52 9.61
N TRP A 48 -16.54 -17.23 10.33
CA TRP A 48 -15.56 -16.21 9.92
C TRP A 48 -14.42 -16.75 9.04
N ALA A 49 -13.98 -17.99 9.27
CA ALA A 49 -12.84 -18.60 8.62
C ALA A 49 -13.28 -19.63 7.57
N THR A 50 -14.18 -19.21 6.68
CA THR A 50 -14.60 -19.99 5.50
C THR A 50 -13.91 -19.46 4.25
N PHE A 51 -13.74 -20.32 3.25
CA PHE A 51 -13.08 -19.97 1.99
C PHE A 51 -13.67 -18.70 1.35
N GLY A 52 -15.00 -18.57 1.35
CA GLY A 52 -15.69 -17.43 0.77
C GLY A 52 -15.33 -16.08 1.42
N ARG A 53 -14.97 -16.07 2.71
CA ARG A 53 -14.57 -14.84 3.43
C ARG A 53 -13.07 -14.63 3.47
N LEU A 54 -12.29 -15.70 3.55
CA LEU A 54 -10.84 -15.62 3.59
C LEU A 54 -10.21 -15.40 2.20
N ARG A 55 -10.88 -15.78 1.10
CA ARG A 55 -10.43 -15.49 -0.27
C ARG A 55 -10.23 -13.99 -0.51
N PRO A 56 -11.24 -13.12 -0.31
CA PRO A 56 -11.06 -11.68 -0.52
C PRO A 56 -10.05 -11.09 0.47
N LEU A 57 -9.94 -11.63 1.69
CA LEU A 57 -8.90 -11.22 2.64
C LEU A 57 -7.50 -11.52 2.10
N HIS A 58 -7.26 -12.73 1.58
CA HIS A 58 -5.99 -13.09 0.95
C HIS A 58 -5.65 -12.16 -0.21
N THR A 59 -6.60 -11.93 -1.12
CA THR A 59 -6.39 -11.05 -2.28
C THR A 59 -6.01 -9.63 -1.86
N ASN A 60 -6.75 -9.03 -0.93
CA ASN A 60 -6.48 -7.69 -0.43
C ASN A 60 -5.14 -7.62 0.32
N ALA A 61 -4.83 -8.62 1.14
CA ALA A 61 -3.55 -8.70 1.85
C ALA A 61 -2.37 -8.86 0.86
N ALA A 62 -2.50 -9.67 -0.18
CA ALA A 62 -1.43 -9.88 -1.15
C ALA A 62 -1.18 -8.63 -2.01
N ILE A 63 -2.24 -7.97 -2.47
CA ILE A 63 -2.12 -6.84 -3.41
C ILE A 63 -1.91 -5.54 -2.66
N PHE A 64 -2.83 -5.13 -1.80
CA PHE A 64 -2.80 -3.78 -1.20
C PHE A 64 -1.91 -3.71 0.05
N ALA A 65 -1.83 -4.79 0.83
CA ALA A 65 -0.96 -4.82 2.00
C ALA A 65 0.48 -5.18 1.61
N PHE A 66 0.73 -6.33 0.98
CA PHE A 66 2.09 -6.74 0.64
C PHE A 66 2.68 -5.91 -0.50
N VAL A 67 2.11 -6.01 -1.71
CA VAL A 67 2.63 -5.34 -2.90
C VAL A 67 2.44 -3.82 -2.81
N GLY A 68 1.34 -3.33 -2.24
CA GLY A 68 1.10 -1.90 -2.03
C GLY A 68 2.18 -1.26 -1.14
N ASN A 69 2.49 -1.84 0.02
CA ASN A 69 3.58 -1.34 0.86
C ASN A 69 4.96 -1.43 0.14
N MET A 70 5.21 -2.48 -0.64
CA MET A 70 6.43 -2.60 -1.47
C MET A 70 6.54 -1.47 -2.49
N LEU A 71 5.43 -1.16 -3.17
CA LEU A 71 5.34 -0.09 -4.16
C LEU A 71 5.61 1.27 -3.50
N PHE A 72 4.98 1.58 -2.38
CA PHE A 72 5.20 2.87 -1.70
C PHE A 72 6.63 3.04 -1.22
N ALA A 73 7.25 1.98 -0.69
CA ALA A 73 8.67 2.01 -0.37
C ALA A 73 9.53 2.30 -1.62
N GLY A 74 9.26 1.59 -2.72
CA GLY A 74 9.93 1.80 -4.00
C GLY A 74 9.82 3.23 -4.48
N VAL A 75 8.60 3.77 -4.54
CA VAL A 75 8.31 5.15 -4.96
C VAL A 75 9.02 6.16 -4.07
N TYR A 76 8.89 6.08 -2.74
CA TYR A 76 9.52 7.04 -1.85
C TYR A 76 11.05 6.97 -1.84
N HIS A 77 11.61 5.78 -2.04
CA HIS A 77 13.05 5.59 -2.13
C HIS A 77 13.61 6.18 -3.43
N SER A 78 13.03 5.79 -4.57
CA SER A 78 13.53 6.13 -5.89
C SER A 78 13.26 7.60 -6.23
N THR A 79 12.07 8.13 -5.92
CA THR A 79 11.67 9.52 -6.24
C THR A 79 12.64 10.52 -5.64
N GLN A 80 13.04 10.34 -4.38
CA GLN A 80 13.99 11.24 -3.73
C GLN A 80 15.35 11.28 -4.44
N ARG A 81 15.83 10.12 -4.89
CA ARG A 81 17.16 9.95 -5.51
C ARG A 81 17.17 10.38 -6.97
N LEU A 82 16.12 10.04 -7.73
CA LEU A 82 15.96 10.37 -9.13
C LEU A 82 15.70 11.87 -9.35
N LEU A 83 14.96 12.50 -8.45
CA LEU A 83 14.71 13.94 -8.51
C LEU A 83 15.77 14.78 -7.77
N LYS A 84 16.71 14.08 -7.10
CA LYS A 84 17.71 14.66 -6.19
C LYS A 84 17.08 15.67 -5.25
N THR A 85 16.02 15.28 -4.52
CA THR A 85 15.34 16.15 -3.54
C THR A 85 14.74 15.32 -2.42
N ARG A 86 14.66 15.87 -1.21
CA ARG A 86 13.95 15.22 -0.08
C ARG A 86 12.44 15.27 -0.33
N LEU A 87 11.67 14.31 0.20
CA LEU A 87 10.20 14.38 0.21
C LEU A 87 9.67 15.75 0.67
N ALA A 88 8.52 16.13 0.16
CA ALA A 88 7.93 17.45 0.39
C ALA A 88 7.53 17.70 1.84
N SER A 89 6.78 16.78 2.44
CA SER A 89 6.28 16.91 3.81
C SER A 89 6.43 15.62 4.60
N ASP A 90 7.14 15.67 5.72
CA ASP A 90 7.28 14.54 6.65
C ASP A 90 5.93 14.21 7.34
N ALA A 91 5.06 15.21 7.54
CA ALA A 91 3.71 15.01 8.09
C ALA A 91 2.80 14.27 7.12
N LEU A 92 2.74 14.67 5.85
CA LEU A 92 1.96 13.96 4.82
C LEU A 92 2.49 12.55 4.60
N THR A 93 3.81 12.38 4.64
CA THR A 93 4.47 11.08 4.56
C THR A 93 4.04 10.15 5.70
N ALA A 94 4.01 10.66 6.94
CA ALA A 94 3.59 9.88 8.10
C ALA A 94 2.07 9.57 8.06
N ALA A 95 1.25 10.55 7.66
CA ALA A 95 -0.19 10.38 7.50
C ALA A 95 -0.52 9.32 6.45
N HIS A 96 0.21 9.30 5.32
CA HIS A 96 0.08 8.26 4.31
C HIS A 96 0.43 6.88 4.89
N PHE A 97 1.59 6.73 5.52
CA PHE A 97 2.01 5.44 6.09
C PHE A 97 0.97 4.88 7.05
N TRP A 98 0.63 5.64 8.11
CA TRP A 98 -0.30 5.18 9.13
C TRP A 98 -1.73 5.02 8.60
N GLY A 99 -2.17 5.93 7.72
CA GLY A 99 -3.46 5.81 7.06
C GLY A 99 -3.58 4.51 6.28
N TRP A 100 -2.54 4.14 5.52
CA TRP A 100 -2.51 2.88 4.77
C TRP A 100 -2.52 1.67 5.70
N GLN A 101 -1.79 1.70 6.82
CA GLN A 101 -1.80 0.59 7.78
C GLN A 101 -3.18 0.42 8.43
N LEU A 102 -3.87 1.52 8.75
CA LEU A 102 -5.22 1.48 9.31
C LEU A 102 -6.23 0.90 8.33
N ILE A 103 -6.13 1.23 7.04
CA ILE A 103 -6.97 0.63 5.98
C ILE A 103 -6.76 -0.89 5.92
N ILE A 104 -5.51 -1.35 5.96
CA ILE A 104 -5.19 -2.78 5.93
C ILE A 104 -5.77 -3.50 7.15
N VAL A 105 -5.63 -2.91 8.34
CA VAL A 105 -6.20 -3.47 9.57
C VAL A 105 -7.72 -3.50 9.51
N ALA A 106 -8.36 -2.45 8.97
CA ALA A 106 -9.80 -2.42 8.76
C ALA A 106 -10.25 -3.55 7.82
N ALA A 107 -9.56 -3.75 6.69
CA ALA A 107 -9.82 -4.85 5.76
C ALA A 107 -9.69 -6.23 6.44
N ALA A 108 -8.66 -6.40 7.27
CA ALA A 108 -8.44 -7.64 8.03
C ALA A 108 -9.57 -7.97 9.01
N ILE A 109 -10.31 -6.96 9.48
CA ILE A 109 -11.46 -7.12 10.37
C ILE A 109 -12.75 -7.30 9.56
N THR A 110 -13.01 -6.43 8.58
CA THR A 110 -14.32 -6.37 7.91
C THR A 110 -14.55 -7.56 6.97
N LEU A 111 -13.53 -8.05 6.28
CA LEU A 111 -13.68 -9.14 5.31
C LEU A 111 -14.06 -10.47 5.97
N PRO A 112 -13.42 -10.93 7.07
CA PRO A 112 -13.87 -12.10 7.83
C PRO A 112 -15.24 -11.95 8.48
N LEU A 113 -15.67 -10.72 8.78
CA LEU A 113 -17.03 -10.44 9.26
C LEU A 113 -18.08 -10.55 8.14
N GLY A 114 -17.65 -10.66 6.88
CA GLY A 114 -18.54 -10.76 5.71
C GLY A 114 -19.03 -9.40 5.22
N LEU A 115 -18.44 -8.30 5.69
CA LEU A 115 -18.76 -6.95 5.23
C LEU A 115 -17.99 -6.69 3.93
N THR A 116 -18.62 -7.00 2.80
CA THR A 116 -18.01 -6.85 1.48
C THR A 116 -19.00 -6.39 0.41
N GLN A 117 -18.50 -5.67 -0.59
CA GLN A 117 -19.26 -5.31 -1.79
C GLN A 117 -19.34 -6.45 -2.83
N GLY A 118 -18.53 -7.51 -2.69
CA GLY A 118 -18.50 -8.63 -3.64
C GLY A 118 -17.87 -8.33 -5.01
N LYS A 119 -17.31 -7.14 -5.21
CA LYS A 119 -16.55 -6.77 -6.41
C LYS A 119 -15.08 -7.13 -6.21
N GLU A 120 -14.50 -7.93 -7.10
CA GLU A 120 -13.09 -8.33 -6.98
C GLU A 120 -12.15 -7.12 -7.01
N TYR A 121 -11.19 -7.10 -6.09
CA TYR A 121 -10.25 -5.99 -5.84
C TYR A 121 -10.88 -4.68 -5.35
N ALA A 122 -12.19 -4.68 -5.12
CA ALA A 122 -12.98 -3.58 -4.56
C ALA A 122 -13.94 -4.11 -3.48
N GLU A 123 -13.45 -5.05 -2.67
CA GLU A 123 -14.28 -5.78 -1.71
C GLU A 123 -14.64 -4.97 -0.47
N LEU A 124 -13.87 -3.92 -0.17
CA LEU A 124 -13.98 -3.13 1.06
C LEU A 124 -15.29 -2.33 1.09
N ILE A 125 -15.81 -2.06 2.28
CA ILE A 125 -17.03 -1.26 2.44
C ILE A 125 -16.75 0.24 2.21
N TRP A 126 -17.78 0.99 1.82
CA TRP A 126 -17.67 2.41 1.46
C TRP A 126 -16.90 3.32 2.45
N PRO A 127 -16.93 3.13 3.79
CA PRO A 127 -16.13 3.97 4.68
C PRO A 127 -14.62 3.75 4.48
N ILE A 128 -14.23 2.52 4.15
CA ILE A 128 -12.83 2.16 3.88
C ILE A 128 -12.44 2.65 2.49
N ASP A 129 -13.33 2.59 1.50
CA ASP A 129 -13.08 3.17 0.17
C ASP A 129 -12.81 4.68 0.26
N LEU A 130 -13.59 5.40 1.07
CA LEU A 130 -13.37 6.82 1.31
C LEU A 130 -12.03 7.08 1.99
N ALA A 131 -11.66 6.25 2.98
CA ALA A 131 -10.36 6.34 3.62
C ALA A 131 -9.21 6.08 2.64
N VAL A 132 -9.33 5.08 1.76
CA VAL A 132 -8.38 4.80 0.68
C VAL A 132 -8.22 6.02 -0.22
N ALA A 133 -9.32 6.61 -0.69
CA ALA A 133 -9.27 7.79 -1.55
C ALA A 133 -8.55 8.97 -0.87
N VAL A 134 -8.88 9.26 0.40
CA VAL A 134 -8.23 10.34 1.16
C VAL A 134 -6.73 10.07 1.35
N VAL A 135 -6.35 8.85 1.75
CA VAL A 135 -4.94 8.47 1.94
C VAL A 135 -4.16 8.51 0.63
N TRP A 136 -4.78 8.10 -0.48
CA TRP A 136 -4.19 8.19 -1.81
C TRP A 136 -3.99 9.64 -2.28
N VAL A 137 -4.93 10.54 -1.98
CA VAL A 137 -4.78 11.98 -2.24
C VAL A 137 -3.63 12.57 -1.43
N ILE A 138 -3.50 12.21 -0.15
CA ILE A 138 -2.37 12.62 0.69
C ILE A 138 -1.03 12.18 0.09
N PHE A 139 -0.96 10.92 -0.38
CA PHE A 139 0.19 10.37 -1.08
C PHE A 139 0.49 11.16 -2.37
N ALA A 140 -0.52 11.37 -3.22
CA ALA A 140 -0.39 12.07 -4.49
C ALA A 140 0.10 13.51 -4.30
N VAL A 141 -0.52 14.27 -3.38
CA VAL A 141 -0.12 15.65 -3.06
C VAL A 141 1.34 15.71 -2.64
N ASN A 142 1.78 14.81 -1.75
CA ASN A 142 3.17 14.79 -1.30
C ASN A 142 4.15 14.39 -2.43
N PHE A 143 3.76 13.45 -3.30
CA PHE A 143 4.56 13.04 -4.45
C PHE A 143 4.70 14.17 -5.49
N PHE A 144 3.59 14.77 -5.93
CA PHE A 144 3.61 15.85 -6.91
C PHE A 144 4.27 17.12 -6.37
N TRP A 145 4.11 17.42 -5.08
CA TRP A 145 4.85 18.50 -4.46
C TRP A 145 6.36 18.21 -4.46
N THR A 146 6.77 16.97 -4.19
CA THR A 146 8.19 16.57 -4.30
C THR A 146 8.70 16.74 -5.74
N LEU A 147 7.88 16.40 -6.74
CA LEU A 147 8.18 16.58 -8.17
C LEU A 147 8.33 18.06 -8.57
N ALA A 148 7.52 18.94 -7.99
CA ALA A 148 7.55 20.38 -8.25
C ALA A 148 8.85 21.04 -7.74
N LYS A 149 9.41 20.55 -6.63
CA LYS A 149 10.67 21.07 -6.03
C LYS A 149 11.92 20.25 -6.39
N ARG A 150 11.88 19.51 -7.50
CA ARG A 150 13.01 18.68 -7.95
C ARG A 150 14.21 19.53 -8.34
N ASN A 151 15.41 18.96 -8.19
CA ASN A 151 16.64 19.59 -8.66
C ASN A 151 17.02 19.13 -10.08
N GLU A 152 16.46 18.02 -10.56
CA GLU A 152 16.70 17.51 -11.91
C GLU A 152 15.76 18.11 -12.96
N LYS A 153 16.31 18.57 -14.08
CA LYS A 153 15.50 19.17 -15.17
C LYS A 153 14.65 18.12 -15.88
N HIS A 154 15.27 16.98 -16.20
CA HIS A 154 14.64 15.86 -16.88
C HIS A 154 14.11 14.84 -15.88
N LEU A 155 12.97 14.24 -16.22
CA LEU A 155 12.38 13.18 -15.43
C LEU A 155 12.87 11.83 -15.94
N TYR A 156 13.41 11.01 -15.04
CA TYR A 156 13.70 9.63 -15.34
C TYR A 156 12.40 8.87 -15.62
N VAL A 157 12.43 7.91 -16.55
CA VAL A 157 11.24 7.21 -17.06
C VAL A 157 10.42 6.54 -15.94
N ALA A 158 11.06 6.02 -14.88
CA ALA A 158 10.32 5.46 -13.74
C ALA A 158 9.37 6.47 -13.06
N ILE A 159 9.71 7.76 -13.07
CA ILE A 159 8.85 8.82 -12.53
C ILE A 159 7.57 8.95 -13.37
N TRP A 160 7.65 8.74 -14.69
CA TRP A 160 6.46 8.75 -15.56
C TRP A 160 5.51 7.61 -15.21
N PHE A 161 6.06 6.42 -14.98
CA PHE A 161 5.25 5.28 -14.52
C PHE A 161 4.61 5.54 -13.17
N TYR A 162 5.31 6.18 -12.21
CA TYR A 162 4.70 6.55 -10.94
C TYR A 162 3.59 7.59 -11.09
N ILE A 163 3.80 8.61 -11.94
CA ILE A 163 2.76 9.60 -12.25
C ILE A 163 1.52 8.90 -12.82
N ALA A 164 1.71 7.98 -13.77
CA ALA A 164 0.61 7.20 -14.34
C ALA A 164 -0.10 6.39 -13.25
N THR A 165 0.62 5.56 -12.48
CA THR A 165 0.05 4.74 -11.39
C THR A 165 -0.70 5.55 -10.33
N ILE A 166 -0.31 6.80 -10.07
CA ILE A 166 -1.00 7.64 -9.07
C ILE A 166 -2.30 8.22 -9.62
N VAL A 167 -2.35 8.51 -10.93
CA VAL A 167 -3.46 9.26 -11.57
C VAL A 167 -4.49 8.33 -12.21
N THR A 168 -4.07 7.18 -12.73
CA THR A 168 -4.93 6.19 -13.42
C THR A 168 -5.32 5.07 -12.49
#